data_AF-A0A965SJH1-F1
#
_entry.id   AF-A0A965SJH1-F1
#
_cell.length_a   1.000
_cell.length_b   1.000
_cell.length_c   1.000
_cell.angle_alpha   90.00
_cell.angle_beta   90.00
_cell.angle_gamma   90.00
#
_symmetry.space_group_name_H-M   'P 1'
#
loop_
_entity.id
_entity.type
_entity.pdbx_description
1 polymer ?
#
loop_
_entity_poly.entity_id
_entity_poly.type
_entity_poly.pdbx_seq_one_letter_code
_entity_poly.pdbx_strand_id
1 'polypeptide(L)'
;MALDIQRPDPSSPAAVASAQFTMARRGYSEEEVRDFLRQVSVELSRLIERERFLQNELKALQARGPVDMSAVDEATVTEMLGAEAARVLGAAREAAQAMRDRAAESAENIVREASREAARVLEEANTEASRRRTDVMTEAEQEIELAKQQGREMVAEVRAYRERVLDDLARRTDEARRELERLVQERERLISAFERARSAASGVVGDLNAFDEAIRDVGLVPPLAPPDAPPPPRATRQTDTPFFDARKFEDPNTDNTPDQGIVVDAAGPTTAEETVEPTTEGATDELTVEANVRANEQANEALATSDTTASDTSASDATQTHAVDAPVTAEP
;
A
#
# COMPACT_ATOMS: atom_id res chain seq x y z
N MET A 1 -72.56 -32.48 56.52
CA MET A 1 -71.80 -33.72 56.81
C MET A 1 -70.34 -33.41 56.57
N ALA A 2 -69.54 -33.31 57.63
CA ALA A 2 -68.08 -33.14 57.52
C ALA A 2 -67.46 -34.54 57.36
N LEU A 3 -66.68 -34.75 56.31
CA LEU A 3 -65.88 -35.97 56.10
C LEU A 3 -64.64 -35.86 56.99
N ASP A 4 -64.50 -36.77 57.95
CA ASP A 4 -63.28 -36.92 58.75
C ASP A 4 -62.14 -37.42 57.86
N ILE A 5 -61.28 -36.51 57.43
CA ILE A 5 -60.07 -36.81 56.67
C ILE A 5 -59.08 -37.49 57.63
N GLN A 6 -58.98 -38.81 57.57
CA GLN A 6 -57.94 -39.56 58.27
C GLN A 6 -56.57 -39.03 57.84
N ARG A 7 -55.77 -38.54 58.81
CA ARG A 7 -54.44 -38.02 58.56
C ARG A 7 -53.56 -39.17 58.03
N PRO A 8 -52.95 -39.05 56.84
CA PRO A 8 -52.12 -40.12 56.27
C PRO A 8 -50.89 -40.36 57.14
N ASP A 9 -50.46 -41.62 57.26
CA ASP A 9 -49.24 -42.01 57.96
C ASP A 9 -48.01 -41.41 57.25
N PRO A 10 -47.25 -40.49 57.89
CA PRO A 10 -46.13 -39.81 57.25
C PRO A 10 -44.93 -40.73 56.97
N SER A 11 -44.92 -41.93 57.54
CA SER A 11 -43.82 -42.90 57.44
C SER A 11 -43.94 -43.82 56.23
N SER A 12 -45.13 -43.88 55.62
CA SER A 12 -45.43 -44.76 54.50
C SER A 12 -45.39 -43.98 53.18
N PRO A 13 -44.51 -44.33 52.24
CA PRO A 13 -44.44 -43.68 50.92
C PRO A 13 -45.78 -43.63 50.19
N ALA A 14 -46.55 -44.73 50.24
CA ALA A 14 -47.86 -44.81 49.59
C ALA A 14 -48.89 -43.87 50.24
N ALA A 15 -48.85 -43.73 51.57
CA ALA A 15 -49.77 -42.85 52.31
C ALA A 15 -49.45 -41.36 52.07
N VAL A 16 -48.16 -41.02 51.92
CA VAL A 16 -47.71 -39.66 51.57
C VAL A 16 -48.14 -39.30 50.14
N ALA A 17 -48.05 -40.23 49.19
CA ALA A 17 -48.47 -40.01 47.80
C ALA A 17 -49.99 -39.79 47.65
N SER A 18 -50.80 -40.41 48.53
CA SER A 18 -52.27 -40.32 48.50
C SER A 18 -52.85 -39.34 49.52
N ALA A 19 -52.02 -38.50 50.13
CA ALA A 19 -52.45 -37.55 51.16
C ALA A 19 -53.49 -36.55 50.61
N GLN A 20 -54.55 -36.29 51.38
CA GLN A 20 -55.60 -35.32 51.05
C GLN A 20 -55.62 -34.17 52.07
N PHE A 21 -55.87 -32.94 51.60
CA PHE A 21 -55.92 -31.73 52.41
C PHE A 21 -57.24 -30.98 52.23
N THR A 22 -57.67 -30.24 53.26
CA THR A 22 -58.85 -29.37 53.18
C THR A 22 -58.55 -28.12 52.35
N MET A 23 -59.48 -27.71 51.47
CA MET A 23 -59.35 -26.50 50.68
C MET A 23 -59.63 -25.22 51.50
N ALA A 24 -58.83 -24.18 51.28
CA ALA A 24 -58.99 -22.85 51.88
C ALA A 24 -59.10 -21.76 50.79
N ARG A 25 -59.69 -20.60 51.11
CA ARG A 25 -59.96 -19.51 50.14
C ARG A 25 -58.69 -18.94 49.46
N ARG A 26 -57.50 -19.19 50.03
CA ARG A 26 -56.18 -18.90 49.45
C ARG A 26 -55.22 -19.99 49.92
N GLY A 27 -54.44 -20.58 49.01
CA GLY A 27 -53.53 -21.70 49.32
C GLY A 27 -52.63 -22.06 48.13
N TYR A 28 -51.79 -23.08 48.31
CA TYR A 28 -50.94 -23.64 47.26
C TYR A 28 -51.78 -24.40 46.21
N SER A 29 -51.24 -24.54 44.99
CA SER A 29 -51.89 -25.30 43.93
C SER A 29 -51.97 -26.79 44.31
N GLU A 30 -53.16 -27.38 44.19
CA GLU A 30 -53.38 -28.78 44.55
C GLU A 30 -52.58 -29.74 43.65
N GLU A 31 -52.43 -29.38 42.37
CA GLU A 31 -51.66 -30.15 41.39
C GLU A 31 -50.16 -30.14 41.74
N GLU A 32 -49.60 -28.96 42.04
CA GLU A 32 -48.19 -28.80 42.42
C GLU A 32 -47.86 -29.53 43.73
N VAL A 33 -48.76 -29.45 44.72
CA VAL A 33 -48.61 -30.17 45.99
C VAL A 33 -48.68 -31.69 45.78
N ARG A 34 -49.57 -32.16 44.89
CA ARG A 34 -49.69 -33.60 44.58
C ARG A 34 -48.46 -34.14 43.85
N ASP A 35 -47.90 -33.36 42.93
CA ASP A 35 -46.67 -33.74 42.22
C ASP A 35 -45.47 -33.75 43.17
N PHE A 36 -45.37 -32.75 44.05
CA PHE A 36 -44.34 -32.73 45.09
C PHE A 36 -44.45 -33.93 46.04
N LEU A 37 -45.65 -34.29 46.49
CA LEU A 37 -45.86 -35.46 47.36
C LEU A 37 -45.54 -36.80 46.68
N ARG A 38 -45.74 -36.91 45.36
CA ARG A 38 -45.26 -38.06 44.56
C ARG A 38 -43.74 -38.11 44.50
N GLN A 39 -43.07 -36.97 44.37
CA GLN A 39 -41.61 -36.93 44.43
C GLN A 39 -41.10 -37.32 45.83
N VAL A 40 -41.73 -36.81 46.89
CA VAL A 40 -41.39 -37.15 48.28
C VAL A 40 -41.62 -38.65 48.56
N SER A 41 -42.68 -39.26 48.04
CA SER A 41 -42.91 -40.70 48.24
C SER A 41 -41.85 -41.57 47.55
N VAL A 42 -41.39 -41.17 46.35
CA VAL A 42 -40.29 -41.85 45.67
C VAL A 42 -39.00 -41.77 46.48
N GLU A 43 -38.66 -40.59 47.00
CA GLU A 43 -37.46 -40.41 47.82
C GLU A 43 -37.54 -41.16 49.17
N LEU A 44 -38.71 -41.16 49.83
CA LEU A 44 -38.92 -41.96 51.04
C LEU A 44 -38.75 -43.47 50.76
N SER A 45 -39.25 -43.96 49.63
CA SER A 45 -39.07 -45.37 49.23
C SER A 45 -37.58 -45.71 49.05
N ARG A 46 -36.84 -44.83 48.36
CA ARG A 46 -35.39 -44.96 48.17
C ARG A 46 -34.63 -44.98 49.48
N LEU A 47 -34.99 -44.12 50.43
CA LEU A 47 -34.35 -44.07 51.75
C LEU A 47 -34.63 -45.32 52.58
N ILE A 48 -35.87 -45.83 52.58
CA ILE A 48 -36.24 -47.06 53.29
C ILE A 48 -35.49 -48.27 52.71
N GLU A 49 -35.36 -48.36 51.38
CA GLU A 49 -34.57 -49.41 50.72
C GLU A 49 -33.09 -49.31 51.10
N ARG A 50 -32.53 -48.10 51.13
CA ARG A 50 -31.15 -47.85 51.54
C ARG A 50 -30.92 -48.21 53.00
N GLU A 51 -31.86 -47.88 53.89
CA GLU A 51 -31.79 -48.26 55.30
C GLU A 51 -31.77 -49.78 55.47
N ARG A 52 -32.68 -50.49 54.79
CA ARG A 52 -32.71 -51.97 54.80
C ARG A 52 -31.41 -52.56 54.28
N PHE A 53 -30.85 -52.00 53.22
CA PHE A 53 -29.56 -52.42 52.68
C PHE A 53 -28.45 -52.26 53.73
N LEU A 54 -28.33 -51.09 54.37
CA LEU A 54 -27.32 -50.82 55.39
C LEU A 54 -27.50 -51.68 56.64
N GLN A 55 -28.74 -51.91 57.08
CA GLN A 55 -29.03 -52.80 58.20
C GLN A 55 -28.60 -54.25 57.89
N ASN A 56 -28.80 -54.71 56.66
CA ASN A 56 -28.34 -56.03 56.24
C ASN A 56 -26.81 -56.11 56.15
N GLU A 57 -26.14 -55.06 55.68
CA GLU A 57 -24.68 -54.97 55.64
C GLU A 57 -24.08 -54.99 57.06
N LEU A 58 -24.66 -54.23 57.99
CA LEU A 58 -24.25 -54.26 59.39
C LEU A 58 -24.43 -55.64 60.02
N LYS A 59 -25.56 -56.31 59.76
CA LYS A 59 -25.78 -57.69 60.23
C LYS A 59 -24.75 -58.66 59.63
N ALA A 60 -24.41 -58.50 58.36
CA ALA A 60 -23.40 -59.33 57.71
C ALA A 60 -22.00 -59.12 58.30
N LEU A 61 -21.65 -57.87 58.61
CA LEU A 61 -20.38 -57.53 59.28
C LEU A 61 -20.35 -58.04 60.73
N GLN A 62 -21.45 -57.92 61.47
CA GLN A 62 -21.56 -58.44 62.83
C GLN A 62 -21.50 -59.97 62.86
N ALA A 63 -22.13 -60.64 61.88
CA ALA A 63 -22.09 -62.11 61.76
C ALA A 63 -20.69 -62.63 61.42
N ARG A 64 -19.83 -61.81 60.80
CA ARG A 64 -18.42 -62.13 60.54
C ARG A 64 -17.56 -62.19 61.82
N GLY A 65 -18.05 -61.66 62.94
CA GLY A 65 -17.35 -61.62 64.22
C GLY A 65 -16.16 -60.65 64.23
N PRO A 66 -15.64 -60.29 65.42
CA PRO A 66 -14.41 -59.53 65.54
C PRO A 66 -13.24 -60.38 64.99
N VAL A 67 -12.46 -59.80 64.07
CA VAL A 67 -11.23 -60.44 63.56
C VAL A 67 -10.23 -60.52 64.71
N ASP A 68 -9.80 -61.73 65.07
CA ASP A 68 -8.81 -61.94 66.12
C ASP A 68 -7.40 -61.64 65.58
N MET A 69 -6.98 -60.39 65.77
CA MET A 69 -5.70 -59.86 65.29
C MET A 69 -4.49 -60.55 65.95
N SER A 70 -4.69 -61.29 67.04
CA SER A 70 -3.62 -62.00 67.76
C SER A 70 -3.20 -63.32 67.11
N ALA A 71 -3.98 -63.83 66.17
CA ALA A 71 -3.74 -65.09 65.46
C ALA A 71 -3.04 -64.94 64.10
N VAL A 72 -2.71 -63.71 63.68
CA VAL A 72 -2.07 -63.44 62.39
C VAL A 72 -0.55 -63.45 62.56
N ASP A 73 0.13 -64.39 61.91
CA ASP A 73 1.59 -64.52 61.95
C ASP A 73 2.27 -63.36 61.20
N GLU A 74 3.28 -62.74 61.82
CA GLU A 74 4.00 -61.57 61.29
C GLU A 74 4.64 -61.84 59.91
N ALA A 75 5.11 -63.07 59.68
CA ALA A 75 5.64 -63.49 58.38
C ALA A 75 4.56 -63.45 57.27
N THR A 76 3.34 -63.89 57.57
CA THR A 76 2.23 -63.85 56.60
C THR A 76 1.75 -62.43 56.31
N VAL A 77 1.80 -61.53 57.31
CA VAL A 77 1.46 -60.12 57.12
C VAL A 77 2.46 -59.43 56.21
N THR A 78 3.75 -59.66 56.41
CA THR A 78 4.81 -59.06 55.58
C THR A 78 4.77 -59.56 54.13
N GLU A 79 4.47 -60.85 53.91
CA GLU A 79 4.26 -61.40 52.56
C GLU A 79 3.05 -60.78 51.87
N MET A 80 1.89 -60.72 52.55
CA MET A 80 0.68 -60.11 51.99
C MET A 80 0.87 -58.61 51.73
N LEU A 81 1.59 -57.89 52.61
CA LEU A 81 1.93 -56.49 52.40
C LEU A 81 2.87 -56.31 51.20
N GLY A 82 3.87 -57.17 51.04
CA GLY A 82 4.78 -57.14 49.89
C GLY A 82 4.06 -57.44 48.56
N ALA A 83 3.17 -58.43 48.56
CA ALA A 83 2.34 -58.76 47.41
C ALA A 83 1.40 -57.60 47.05
N GLU A 84 0.80 -56.95 48.05
CA GLU A 84 -0.11 -55.83 47.81
C GLU A 84 0.64 -54.56 47.40
N ALA A 85 1.82 -54.28 47.97
CA ALA A 85 2.68 -53.20 47.52
C ALA A 85 3.13 -53.39 46.07
N ALA A 86 3.47 -54.62 45.66
CA ALA A 86 3.80 -54.93 44.26
C ALA A 86 2.59 -54.72 43.33
N ARG A 87 1.39 -55.12 43.76
CA ARG A 87 0.14 -54.88 43.04
C ARG A 87 -0.14 -53.38 42.87
N VAL A 88 -0.02 -52.59 43.94
CA VAL A 88 -0.21 -51.13 43.90
C VAL A 88 0.81 -50.46 42.98
N LEU A 89 2.09 -50.86 43.04
CA LEU A 89 3.12 -50.34 42.14
C LEU A 89 2.86 -50.71 40.68
N GLY A 90 2.37 -51.93 40.42
CA GLY A 90 1.95 -52.36 39.08
C GLY A 90 0.82 -51.49 38.54
N ALA A 91 -0.25 -51.33 39.32
CA ALA A 91 -1.39 -50.47 38.97
C ALA A 91 -0.97 -49.00 38.78
N ALA A 92 -0.08 -48.48 39.63
CA ALA A 92 0.45 -47.12 39.48
C ALA A 92 1.26 -46.94 38.19
N ARG A 93 2.09 -47.93 37.81
CA ARG A 93 2.86 -47.91 36.56
C ARG A 93 1.96 -48.00 35.33
N GLU A 94 0.95 -48.85 35.36
CA GLU A 94 -0.03 -48.98 34.28
C GLU A 94 -0.85 -47.70 34.13
N ALA A 95 -1.33 -47.12 35.23
CA ALA A 95 -2.01 -45.83 35.22
C ALA A 95 -1.12 -44.71 34.67
N ALA A 96 0.16 -44.67 35.08
CA ALA A 96 1.13 -43.70 34.57
C ALA A 96 1.43 -43.89 33.08
N GLN A 97 1.43 -45.13 32.57
CA GLN A 97 1.59 -45.41 31.14
C GLN A 97 0.36 -44.94 30.38
N ALA A 98 -0.85 -45.29 30.83
CA ALA A 98 -2.09 -44.85 30.20
C ALA A 98 -2.25 -43.31 30.20
N MET A 99 -1.75 -42.64 31.25
CA MET A 99 -1.69 -41.17 31.26
C MET A 99 -0.72 -40.62 30.22
N ARG A 100 0.46 -41.24 30.05
CA ARG A 100 1.44 -40.84 29.03
C ARG A 100 0.89 -41.06 27.62
N ASP A 101 0.24 -42.18 27.36
CA ASP A 101 -0.33 -42.49 26.04
C ASP A 101 -1.45 -41.49 25.68
N ARG A 102 -2.36 -41.19 26.62
CA ARG A 102 -3.40 -40.16 26.42
C ARG A 102 -2.82 -38.76 26.23
N ALA A 103 -1.74 -38.42 26.94
CA ALA A 103 -1.06 -37.14 26.79
C ALA A 103 -0.35 -37.04 25.44
N ALA A 104 0.24 -38.12 24.94
CA ALA A 104 0.84 -38.17 23.61
C ALA A 104 -0.23 -37.99 22.51
N GLU A 105 -1.34 -38.72 22.61
CA GLU A 105 -2.45 -38.60 21.65
C GLU A 105 -3.06 -37.19 21.65
N SER A 106 -3.25 -36.59 22.83
CA SER A 106 -3.76 -35.22 22.92
C SER A 106 -2.78 -34.20 22.35
N ALA A 107 -1.48 -34.36 22.61
CA ALA A 107 -0.44 -33.51 22.03
C ALA A 107 -0.41 -33.61 20.50
N GLU A 108 -0.47 -34.82 19.94
CA GLU A 108 -0.54 -35.01 18.50
C GLU A 108 -1.80 -34.40 17.89
N ASN A 109 -2.96 -34.54 18.55
CA ASN A 109 -4.20 -33.93 18.10
C ASN A 109 -4.10 -32.39 18.08
N ILE A 110 -3.52 -31.80 19.13
CA ILE A 110 -3.26 -30.35 19.20
C ILE A 110 -2.33 -29.90 18.07
N VAL A 111 -1.24 -30.63 17.82
CA VAL A 111 -0.31 -30.30 16.73
C VAL A 111 -0.98 -30.40 15.37
N ARG A 112 -1.80 -31.44 15.13
CA ARG A 112 -2.57 -31.62 13.88
C ARG A 112 -3.67 -30.58 13.70
N GLU A 113 -4.24 -30.05 14.77
CA GLU A 113 -5.20 -28.96 14.72
C GLU A 113 -4.51 -27.62 14.46
N ALA A 114 -3.42 -27.34 15.18
CA ALA A 114 -2.61 -26.14 14.99
C ALA A 114 -2.03 -26.06 13.58
N SER A 115 -1.57 -27.18 13.01
CA SER A 115 -1.04 -27.21 11.64
C SER A 115 -2.12 -26.95 10.59
N ARG A 116 -3.33 -27.49 10.77
CA ARG A 116 -4.48 -27.22 9.89
C ARG A 116 -4.90 -25.76 9.98
N GLU A 117 -4.96 -25.20 11.18
CA GLU A 117 -5.32 -23.80 11.36
C GLU A 117 -4.25 -22.86 10.79
N ALA A 118 -2.96 -23.17 10.98
CA ALA A 118 -1.87 -22.43 10.36
C ALA A 118 -1.96 -22.45 8.82
N ALA A 119 -2.25 -23.62 8.23
CA ALA A 119 -2.44 -23.73 6.79
C ALA A 119 -3.65 -22.89 6.30
N ARG A 120 -4.77 -22.93 7.04
CA ARG A 120 -5.97 -22.12 6.74
C ARG A 120 -5.66 -20.62 6.78
N VAL A 121 -4.98 -20.16 7.82
CA VAL A 121 -4.60 -18.74 7.97
C VAL A 121 -3.65 -18.31 6.86
N LEU A 122 -2.70 -19.16 6.46
CA LEU A 122 -1.79 -18.87 5.34
C LEU A 122 -2.53 -18.78 4.00
N GLU A 123 -3.48 -19.68 3.74
CA GLU A 123 -4.31 -19.62 2.53
C GLU A 123 -5.17 -18.35 2.50
N GLU A 124 -5.84 -18.03 3.60
CA GLU A 124 -6.62 -16.79 3.74
C GLU A 124 -5.74 -15.56 3.53
N ALA A 125 -4.58 -15.49 4.19
CA ALA A 125 -3.64 -14.39 4.02
C ALA A 125 -3.13 -14.27 2.57
N ASN A 126 -2.85 -15.38 1.90
CA ASN A 126 -2.42 -15.38 0.50
C ASN A 126 -3.53 -14.92 -0.45
N THR A 127 -4.77 -15.38 -0.25
CA THR A 127 -5.90 -14.94 -1.07
C THR A 127 -6.20 -13.46 -0.86
N GLU A 128 -6.15 -12.97 0.37
CA GLU A 128 -6.30 -11.54 0.67
C GLU A 128 -5.15 -10.71 0.09
N ALA A 129 -3.90 -11.14 0.25
CA ALA A 129 -2.75 -10.46 -0.32
C ALA A 129 -2.85 -10.40 -1.85
N SER A 130 -3.29 -11.48 -2.50
CA SER A 130 -3.52 -11.50 -3.94
C SER A 130 -4.62 -10.52 -4.35
N ARG A 131 -5.74 -10.47 -3.63
CA ARG A 131 -6.83 -9.51 -3.91
C ARG A 131 -6.34 -8.07 -3.77
N ARG A 132 -5.68 -7.74 -2.65
CA ARG A 132 -5.13 -6.40 -2.41
C ARG A 132 -4.11 -6.00 -3.49
N ARG A 133 -3.26 -6.93 -3.94
CA ARG A 133 -2.31 -6.66 -5.04
C ARG A 133 -3.04 -6.34 -6.34
N THR A 134 -4.07 -7.10 -6.69
CA THR A 134 -4.88 -6.84 -7.88
C THR A 134 -5.59 -5.49 -7.78
N ASP A 135 -6.22 -5.19 -6.64
CA ASP A 135 -6.92 -3.92 -6.43
C ASP A 135 -5.97 -2.73 -6.59
N VAL A 136 -4.81 -2.77 -5.92
CA VAL A 136 -3.77 -1.73 -6.03
C VAL A 136 -3.25 -1.62 -7.46
N MET A 137 -3.05 -2.73 -8.18
CA MET A 137 -2.65 -2.69 -9.59
C MET A 137 -3.70 -1.96 -10.44
N THR A 138 -4.98 -2.29 -10.27
CA THR A 138 -6.05 -1.67 -11.06
C THR A 138 -6.21 -0.18 -10.74
N GLU A 139 -6.03 0.22 -9.49
CA GLU A 139 -6.05 1.63 -9.08
C GLU A 139 -4.86 2.38 -9.67
N ALA A 140 -3.65 1.82 -9.57
CA ALA A 140 -2.46 2.41 -10.18
C ALA A 140 -2.59 2.55 -11.71
N GLU A 141 -3.15 1.55 -12.39
CA GLU A 141 -3.43 1.63 -13.83
C GLU A 141 -4.41 2.75 -14.17
N GLN A 142 -5.48 2.91 -13.38
CA GLN A 142 -6.45 3.99 -13.56
C GLN A 142 -5.82 5.37 -13.34
N GLU A 143 -5.01 5.53 -12.30
CA GLU A 143 -4.29 6.78 -12.04
C GLU A 143 -3.31 7.12 -13.16
N ILE A 144 -2.58 6.12 -13.66
CA ILE A 144 -1.66 6.29 -14.79
C ILE A 144 -2.42 6.72 -16.05
N GLU A 145 -3.57 6.10 -16.34
CA GLU A 145 -4.37 6.49 -17.52
C GLU A 145 -4.97 7.89 -17.38
N LEU A 146 -5.40 8.28 -16.18
CA LEU A 146 -5.85 9.64 -15.89
C LEU A 146 -4.72 10.65 -16.08
N ALA A 147 -3.53 10.38 -15.53
CA ALA A 147 -2.36 11.24 -15.70
C ALA A 147 -1.92 11.35 -17.18
N LYS A 148 -1.97 10.25 -17.94
CA LYS A 148 -1.72 10.27 -19.38
C LYS A 148 -2.76 11.10 -20.12
N GLN A 149 -4.04 11.01 -19.75
CA GLN A 149 -5.09 11.83 -20.34
C GLN A 149 -4.84 13.31 -20.08
N GLN A 150 -4.56 13.69 -18.84
CA GLN A 150 -4.21 15.07 -18.48
C GLN A 150 -2.98 15.57 -19.23
N GLY A 151 -1.94 14.73 -19.35
CA GLY A 151 -0.75 15.06 -20.14
C GLY A 151 -1.09 15.31 -21.62
N ARG A 152 -1.98 14.51 -22.21
CA ARG A 152 -2.44 14.71 -23.60
C ARG A 152 -3.24 16.00 -23.73
N GLU A 153 -4.14 16.30 -22.81
CA GLU A 153 -4.95 17.52 -22.78
C GLU A 153 -4.05 18.76 -22.65
N MET A 154 -3.11 18.76 -21.70
CA MET A 154 -2.14 19.85 -21.53
C MET A 154 -1.31 20.08 -22.80
N VAL A 155 -0.82 19.02 -23.44
CA VAL A 155 -0.07 19.16 -24.70
C VAL A 155 -0.96 19.71 -25.82
N ALA A 156 -2.23 19.29 -25.89
CA ALA A 156 -3.17 19.83 -26.86
C ALA A 156 -3.43 21.33 -26.63
N GLU A 157 -3.59 21.75 -25.38
CA GLU A 157 -3.76 23.16 -25.01
C GLU A 157 -2.53 24.00 -25.36
N VAL A 158 -1.33 23.51 -25.06
CA VAL A 158 -0.08 24.20 -25.40
C VAL A 158 0.10 24.31 -26.91
N ARG A 159 -0.25 23.27 -27.67
CA ARG A 159 -0.23 23.33 -29.15
C ARG A 159 -1.21 24.36 -29.68
N ALA A 160 -2.44 24.38 -29.16
CA ALA A 160 -3.45 25.36 -29.54
C ALA A 160 -3.07 26.79 -29.14
N TYR A 161 -2.37 26.97 -28.00
CA TYR A 161 -1.82 28.26 -27.61
C TYR A 161 -0.69 28.70 -28.55
N ARG A 162 0.25 27.81 -28.87
CA ARG A 162 1.34 28.08 -29.82
C ARG A 162 0.80 28.47 -31.20
N GLU A 163 -0.19 27.75 -31.71
CA GLU A 163 -0.83 28.06 -33.00
C GLU A 163 -1.41 29.48 -32.98
N ARG A 164 -2.17 29.83 -31.92
CA ARG A 164 -2.70 31.19 -31.75
C ARG A 164 -1.62 32.25 -31.70
N VAL A 165 -0.51 32.01 -31.02
CA VAL A 165 0.62 32.95 -30.93
C VAL A 165 1.32 33.11 -32.27
N LEU A 166 1.53 32.01 -33.01
CA LEU A 166 2.13 32.06 -34.34
C LEU A 166 1.25 32.80 -35.34
N ASP A 167 -0.07 32.60 -35.29
CA ASP A 167 -1.02 33.33 -36.11
C ASP A 167 -1.03 34.83 -35.76
N ASP A 168 -0.97 35.17 -34.47
CA ASP A 168 -0.88 36.56 -34.04
C ASP A 168 0.41 37.22 -34.52
N LEU A 169 1.54 36.52 -34.37
CA LEU A 169 2.83 36.99 -34.86
C LEU A 169 2.81 37.18 -36.38
N ALA A 170 2.26 36.22 -37.13
CA ALA A 170 2.14 36.32 -38.59
C ALA A 170 1.33 37.57 -38.98
N ARG A 171 0.17 37.81 -38.33
CA ARG A 171 -0.64 39.02 -38.56
C ARG A 171 0.14 40.30 -38.29
N ARG A 172 0.84 40.40 -37.15
CA ARG A 172 1.67 41.57 -36.82
C ARG A 172 2.80 41.78 -37.82
N THR A 173 3.44 40.70 -38.28
CA THR A 173 4.51 40.81 -39.29
C THR A 173 3.99 41.29 -40.63
N ASP A 174 2.79 40.87 -41.05
CA ASP A 174 2.18 41.32 -42.29
C ASP A 174 1.72 42.78 -42.19
N GLU A 175 1.20 43.21 -41.04
CA GLU A 175 0.90 44.62 -40.76
C GLU A 175 2.16 45.49 -40.80
N ALA A 176 3.24 45.06 -40.14
CA ALA A 176 4.51 45.77 -40.16
C ALA A 176 5.11 45.85 -41.57
N ARG A 177 4.99 44.78 -42.38
CA ARG A 177 5.41 44.79 -43.79
C ARG A 177 4.62 45.79 -44.62
N ARG A 178 3.30 45.86 -44.46
CA ARG A 178 2.47 46.86 -45.17
C ARG A 178 2.86 48.29 -44.79
N GLU A 179 3.17 48.53 -43.52
CA GLU A 179 3.63 49.85 -43.08
C GLU A 179 5.01 50.19 -43.66
N LEU A 180 5.94 49.22 -43.73
CA LEU A 180 7.21 49.41 -44.41
C LEU A 180 7.03 49.71 -45.91
N GLU A 181 6.16 48.99 -46.60
CA GLU A 181 5.83 49.27 -48.00
C GLU A 181 5.25 50.67 -48.20
N ARG A 182 4.37 51.11 -47.29
CA ARG A 182 3.84 52.46 -47.27
C ARG A 182 4.96 53.50 -47.07
N LEU A 183 5.83 53.30 -46.08
CA LEU A 183 6.96 54.20 -45.81
C LEU A 183 7.94 54.28 -46.99
N VAL A 184 8.17 53.16 -47.69
CA VAL A 184 8.99 53.14 -48.91
C VAL A 184 8.34 53.97 -50.02
N GLN A 185 7.03 53.83 -50.25
CA GLN A 185 6.31 54.66 -51.22
C GLN A 185 6.32 56.14 -50.84
N GLU A 186 6.13 56.47 -49.56
CA GLU A 186 6.22 57.85 -49.06
C GLU A 186 7.63 58.41 -49.24
N ARG A 187 8.69 57.62 -48.97
CA ARG A 187 10.08 57.98 -49.24
C ARG A 187 10.33 58.25 -50.72
N GLU A 188 9.85 57.40 -51.63
CA GLU A 188 9.99 57.61 -53.08
C GLU A 188 9.28 58.87 -53.56
N ARG A 189 8.09 59.16 -53.02
CA ARG A 189 7.37 60.41 -53.27
C ARG A 189 8.16 61.63 -52.80
N LEU A 190 8.77 61.55 -51.61
CA LEU A 190 9.62 62.62 -51.08
C LEU A 190 10.86 62.83 -51.95
N ILE A 191 11.56 61.77 -52.34
CA ILE A 191 12.72 61.85 -53.25
C ILE A 191 12.31 62.53 -54.55
N SER A 192 11.21 62.10 -55.17
CA SER A 192 10.70 62.69 -56.40
C SER A 192 10.34 64.17 -56.24
N ALA A 193 9.79 64.57 -55.08
CA ALA A 193 9.48 65.98 -54.79
C ALA A 193 10.75 66.82 -54.61
N PHE A 194 11.77 66.29 -53.92
CA PHE A 194 13.07 66.93 -53.75
C PHE A 194 13.81 67.07 -55.07
N GLU A 195 13.80 66.04 -55.93
CA GLU A 195 14.42 66.10 -57.26
C GLU A 195 13.76 67.16 -58.14
N ARG A 196 12.41 67.26 -58.12
CA ARG A 196 11.69 68.33 -58.81
C ARG A 196 12.07 69.72 -58.26
N ALA A 197 12.08 69.89 -56.94
CA ALA A 197 12.47 71.16 -56.32
C ALA A 197 13.93 71.53 -56.65
N ARG A 198 14.85 70.56 -56.65
CA ARG A 198 16.24 70.73 -57.06
C ARG A 198 16.34 71.14 -58.53
N SER A 199 15.60 70.48 -59.42
CA SER A 199 15.58 70.83 -60.84
C SER A 199 15.04 72.24 -61.07
N ALA A 200 13.97 72.63 -60.36
CA ALA A 200 13.41 73.98 -60.43
C ALA A 200 14.40 75.03 -59.91
N ALA A 201 15.05 74.78 -58.77
CA ALA A 201 16.07 75.66 -58.22
C ALA A 201 17.29 75.77 -59.15
N SER A 202 17.74 74.65 -59.73
CA SER A 202 18.82 74.64 -60.73
C SER A 202 18.44 75.41 -61.98
N GLY A 203 17.16 75.36 -62.40
CA GLY A 203 16.62 76.20 -63.48
C GLY A 203 16.73 77.68 -63.16
N VAL A 204 16.25 78.10 -61.98
CA VAL A 204 16.33 79.51 -61.52
C VAL A 204 17.78 80.01 -61.44
N VAL A 205 18.72 79.18 -60.97
CA VAL A 205 20.16 79.53 -60.96
C VAL A 205 20.69 79.67 -62.39
N GLY A 206 20.27 78.80 -63.31
CA GLY A 206 20.58 78.94 -64.74
C GLY A 206 20.08 80.26 -65.32
N ASP A 207 18.82 80.63 -65.04
CA ASP A 207 18.21 81.89 -65.48
C ASP A 207 18.93 83.11 -64.89
N LEU A 208 19.31 83.07 -63.60
CA LEU A 208 20.08 84.13 -62.95
C LEU A 208 21.49 84.27 -63.57
N ASN A 209 22.17 83.16 -63.88
CA ASN A 209 23.47 83.20 -64.55
C ASN A 209 23.34 83.78 -65.96
N ALA A 210 22.30 83.40 -66.72
CA ALA A 210 22.02 83.97 -68.04
C ALA A 210 21.70 85.47 -67.95
N PHE A 211 20.98 85.89 -66.91
CA PHE A 211 20.71 87.30 -66.64
C PHE A 211 21.98 88.08 -66.26
N ASP A 212 22.87 87.51 -65.43
CA ASP A 212 24.15 88.13 -65.07
C ASP A 212 25.09 88.25 -66.29
N GLU A 213 25.08 87.26 -67.18
CA GLU A 213 25.79 87.32 -68.45
C GLU A 213 25.20 88.39 -69.38
N ALA A 214 23.86 88.51 -69.43
CA ALA A 214 23.20 89.60 -70.14
C ALA A 214 23.51 90.99 -69.54
N ILE A 215 23.63 91.12 -68.21
CA ILE A 215 24.07 92.37 -67.55
C ILE A 215 25.52 92.70 -67.94
N ARG A 216 26.40 91.69 -67.96
CA ARG A 216 27.80 91.86 -68.38
C ARG A 216 27.92 92.28 -69.84
N ASP A 217 27.11 91.72 -70.74
CA ASP A 217 27.04 92.12 -72.15
C ASP A 217 26.54 93.56 -72.35
N VAL A 218 25.72 94.07 -71.43
CA VAL A 218 25.24 95.46 -71.42
C VAL A 218 26.24 96.43 -70.75
N GLY A 219 27.38 95.94 -70.24
CA GLY A 219 28.48 96.77 -69.72
C GLY A 219 28.21 97.41 -68.35
N LEU A 220 27.22 96.93 -67.61
CA LEU A 220 26.93 97.36 -66.24
C LEU A 220 27.70 96.48 -65.24
N VAL A 221 28.96 96.84 -64.97
CA VAL A 221 29.76 96.21 -63.91
C VAL A 221 29.30 96.78 -62.55
N PRO A 222 28.75 95.98 -61.63
CA PRO A 222 28.51 96.46 -60.27
C PRO A 222 29.84 96.86 -59.64
N PRO A 223 29.93 97.98 -58.89
CA PRO A 223 31.20 98.42 -58.34
C PRO A 223 31.75 97.36 -57.37
N LEU A 224 32.90 96.80 -57.71
CA LEU A 224 33.73 96.03 -56.80
C LEU A 224 34.01 96.90 -55.56
N ALA A 225 33.81 96.32 -54.37
CA ALA A 225 34.03 97.00 -53.11
C ALA A 225 35.44 97.63 -53.04
N PRO A 226 35.59 98.84 -52.47
CA PRO A 226 36.88 99.52 -52.35
C PRO A 226 37.88 98.70 -51.51
N PRO A 227 39.20 98.81 -51.77
CA PRO A 227 40.24 97.90 -51.27
C PRO A 227 40.48 97.89 -49.75
N ASP A 228 39.75 98.67 -48.93
CA ASP A 228 39.87 98.71 -47.46
C ASP A 228 38.57 98.33 -46.72
N ALA A 229 37.63 97.65 -47.37
CA ALA A 229 36.43 97.17 -46.70
C ALA A 229 36.75 95.96 -45.78
N PRO A 230 36.37 95.99 -44.48
CA PRO A 230 36.51 94.82 -43.61
C PRO A 230 35.72 93.64 -44.19
N PRO A 231 36.18 92.39 -43.99
CA PRO A 231 35.53 91.22 -44.56
C PRO A 231 34.05 91.20 -44.16
N PRO A 232 33.13 90.86 -45.09
CA PRO A 232 31.71 90.80 -44.76
C PRO A 232 31.50 89.82 -43.60
N PRO A 233 30.59 90.13 -42.66
CA PRO A 233 30.30 89.21 -41.56
C PRO A 233 29.90 87.87 -42.17
N ARG A 234 30.56 86.79 -41.73
CA ARG A 234 30.14 85.42 -42.05
C ARG A 234 28.64 85.34 -41.73
N ALA A 235 27.82 85.09 -42.74
CA ALA A 235 26.40 84.84 -42.52
C ALA A 235 26.27 83.54 -41.71
N THR A 236 26.25 83.64 -40.38
CA THR A 236 25.79 82.57 -39.51
C THR A 236 24.28 82.55 -39.65
N ARG A 237 23.78 81.88 -40.68
CA ARG A 237 22.36 81.52 -40.73
C ARG A 237 22.16 80.54 -39.59
N GLN A 238 21.68 81.02 -38.44
CA GLN A 238 21.13 80.15 -37.42
C GLN A 238 19.87 79.55 -38.03
N THR A 239 19.96 78.29 -38.45
CA THR A 239 18.77 77.52 -38.80
C THR A 239 18.18 77.03 -37.48
N ASP A 240 16.98 77.50 -37.13
CA ASP A 240 16.21 76.99 -35.99
C ASP A 240 15.78 75.53 -36.18
N THR A 241 15.95 74.98 -37.39
CA THR A 241 15.80 73.54 -37.62
C THR A 241 17.02 72.80 -37.07
N PRO A 242 16.86 72.00 -36.00
CA PRO A 242 17.94 71.16 -35.51
C PRO A 242 18.35 70.16 -36.59
N PHE A 243 19.65 69.95 -36.74
CA PHE A 243 20.18 68.87 -37.56
C PHE A 243 19.70 67.53 -36.99
N PHE A 244 19.03 66.70 -37.80
CA PHE A 244 18.55 65.39 -37.36
C PHE A 244 19.74 64.48 -37.04
N ASP A 245 19.94 64.19 -35.75
CA ASP A 245 21.00 63.30 -35.25
C ASP A 245 20.42 61.91 -35.03
N ALA A 246 20.65 61.00 -35.99
CA ALA A 246 20.16 59.63 -35.94
C ALA A 246 20.64 58.84 -34.71
N ARG A 247 21.70 59.29 -34.00
CA ARG A 247 22.19 58.64 -32.77
C ARG A 247 21.50 59.12 -31.50
N LYS A 248 20.75 60.22 -31.57
CA LYS A 248 19.99 60.79 -30.45
C LYS A 248 18.48 60.62 -30.58
N PHE A 249 18.03 60.01 -31.68
CA PHE A 249 16.62 59.70 -31.87
C PHE A 249 16.28 58.44 -31.06
N GLU A 250 15.57 58.63 -29.95
CA GLU A 250 14.95 57.53 -29.19
C GLU A 250 13.56 57.26 -29.77
N ASP A 251 13.33 56.02 -30.19
CA ASP A 251 12.05 55.59 -30.74
C ASP A 251 11.03 55.43 -29.60
N PRO A 252 9.92 56.20 -29.57
CA PRO A 252 8.93 56.14 -28.51
C PRO A 252 8.18 54.78 -28.45
N ASN A 253 8.36 53.89 -29.43
CA ASN A 253 7.82 52.53 -29.41
C ASN A 253 8.83 51.46 -28.96
N THR A 254 10.02 51.85 -28.48
CA THR A 254 10.90 50.95 -27.71
C THR A 254 10.41 50.79 -26.27
N ASP A 255 9.13 50.45 -26.10
CA ASP A 255 8.64 49.84 -24.87
C ASP A 255 9.23 48.42 -24.81
N ASN A 256 10.47 48.33 -24.33
CA ASN A 256 11.02 47.14 -23.71
C ASN A 256 10.36 46.93 -22.35
N THR A 257 9.03 46.80 -22.32
CA THR A 257 8.38 46.08 -21.23
C THR A 257 8.81 44.63 -21.43
N PRO A 258 9.60 44.04 -20.51
CA PRO A 258 9.76 42.61 -20.54
C PRO A 258 8.34 42.05 -20.38
N ASP A 259 7.87 41.30 -21.37
CA ASP A 259 6.70 40.43 -21.22
C ASP A 259 6.88 39.74 -19.87
N GLN A 260 5.99 40.04 -18.92
CA GLN A 260 6.14 39.50 -17.57
C GLN A 260 6.02 38.00 -17.69
N GLY A 261 7.18 37.34 -17.71
CA GLY A 261 7.29 35.90 -17.61
C GLY A 261 6.44 35.48 -16.43
N ILE A 262 5.45 34.62 -16.72
CA ILE A 262 4.69 33.92 -15.71
C ILE A 262 5.70 33.27 -14.77
N VAL A 263 5.75 33.77 -13.54
CA VAL A 263 6.57 33.22 -12.47
C VAL A 263 5.95 31.87 -12.13
N VAL A 264 6.52 30.79 -12.65
CA VAL A 264 6.27 29.45 -12.11
C VAL A 264 7.20 29.33 -10.92
N ASP A 265 6.61 29.33 -9.73
CA ASP A 265 7.31 29.18 -8.45
C ASP A 265 7.91 27.76 -8.37
N ALA A 266 9.14 27.62 -8.85
CA ALA A 266 9.92 26.40 -8.75
C ALA A 266 10.83 26.50 -7.52
N ALA A 267 10.33 25.99 -6.39
CA ALA A 267 11.18 25.61 -5.27
C ALA A 267 12.18 24.54 -5.75
N GLY A 268 13.45 24.90 -5.87
CA GLY A 268 14.51 23.96 -6.18
C GLY A 268 14.86 23.05 -5.01
N PRO A 269 15.69 22.03 -5.27
CA PRO A 269 16.81 21.79 -4.37
C PRO A 269 18.14 21.94 -5.11
N THR A 270 19.02 22.68 -4.44
CA THR A 270 20.45 22.87 -4.67
C THR A 270 21.20 21.56 -4.89
N THR A 271 22.13 21.55 -5.84
CA THR A 271 23.26 20.61 -5.85
C THR A 271 24.54 21.39 -6.09
N ALA A 272 25.47 21.28 -5.14
CA ALA A 272 26.82 21.80 -5.20
C ALA A 272 27.70 20.89 -6.07
N GLU A 273 28.67 21.51 -6.75
CA GLU A 273 29.71 20.85 -7.55
C GLU A 273 30.62 19.96 -6.68
N GLU A 274 30.92 18.75 -7.17
CA GLU A 274 32.18 18.09 -6.86
C GLU A 274 32.73 17.43 -8.15
N THR A 275 34.02 17.69 -8.38
CA THR A 275 34.79 17.39 -9.59
C THR A 275 35.44 16.02 -9.46
N VAL A 276 35.31 15.11 -10.44
CA VAL A 276 36.26 13.99 -10.63
C VAL A 276 36.46 13.66 -12.12
N GLU A 277 37.73 13.42 -12.47
CA GLU A 277 38.34 13.17 -13.78
C GLU A 277 37.83 11.95 -14.60
N PRO A 278 38.17 11.86 -15.91
CA PRO A 278 37.65 10.84 -16.81
C PRO A 278 38.52 9.59 -16.82
N THR A 279 37.92 8.41 -16.69
CA THR A 279 38.57 7.13 -17.05
C THR A 279 37.67 6.36 -18.03
N THR A 280 38.34 5.80 -19.02
CA THR A 280 37.87 5.12 -20.23
C THR A 280 37.15 3.79 -19.99
N GLU A 281 36.58 3.27 -21.09
CA GLU A 281 36.05 1.90 -21.30
C GLU A 281 34.59 1.74 -20.84
N GLY A 282 33.65 1.27 -21.64
CA GLY A 282 33.71 0.18 -22.61
C GLY A 282 32.54 -0.74 -22.26
N ALA A 283 31.64 -0.97 -23.21
CA ALA A 283 30.39 -1.71 -23.08
C ALA A 283 30.42 -2.94 -22.16
N THR A 284 29.48 -3.01 -21.21
CA THR A 284 28.72 -4.22 -20.82
C THR A 284 27.71 -3.85 -19.75
N ASP A 285 26.40 -3.87 -20.03
CA ASP A 285 25.39 -4.07 -18.98
C ASP A 285 24.03 -4.60 -19.47
N GLU A 286 24.06 -5.70 -20.24
CA GLU A 286 22.91 -6.60 -20.42
C GLU A 286 23.00 -7.87 -19.54
N LEU A 287 24.05 -8.02 -18.73
CA LEU A 287 24.32 -9.23 -17.93
C LEU A 287 23.85 -9.15 -16.45
N THR A 288 23.45 -7.97 -15.98
CA THR A 288 23.07 -7.76 -14.57
C THR A 288 21.60 -8.07 -14.27
N VAL A 289 20.73 -8.17 -15.29
CA VAL A 289 19.33 -8.59 -15.11
C VAL A 289 19.20 -10.12 -15.04
N GLU A 290 20.00 -10.88 -15.82
CA GLU A 290 19.96 -12.35 -15.75
C GLU A 290 20.63 -12.93 -14.49
N ALA A 291 21.61 -12.23 -13.91
CA ALA A 291 22.27 -12.68 -12.68
C ALA A 291 21.33 -12.61 -11.46
N ASN A 292 20.47 -11.60 -11.40
CA ASN A 292 19.52 -11.44 -10.30
C ASN A 292 18.32 -12.38 -10.39
N VAL A 293 17.94 -12.82 -11.60
CA VAL A 293 16.91 -13.86 -11.79
C VAL A 293 17.47 -15.25 -11.44
N ARG A 294 18.69 -15.58 -11.87
CA ARG A 294 19.34 -16.86 -11.53
C ARG A 294 19.69 -17.01 -10.04
N ALA A 295 20.03 -15.91 -9.35
CA ALA A 295 20.28 -15.93 -7.91
C ALA A 295 19.00 -16.21 -7.09
N ASN A 296 17.83 -15.78 -7.59
CA ASN A 296 16.54 -16.01 -6.93
C ASN A 296 15.99 -17.42 -7.22
N GLU A 297 16.26 -17.99 -8.40
CA GLU A 297 15.91 -19.38 -8.72
C GLU A 297 16.78 -20.40 -7.95
N GLN A 298 18.09 -20.13 -7.78
CA GLN A 298 18.98 -20.99 -6.99
C GLN A 298 18.68 -20.97 -5.48
N ALA A 299 18.16 -19.86 -4.95
CA ALA A 299 17.70 -19.78 -3.57
C ALA A 299 16.42 -20.61 -3.32
N ASN A 300 15.57 -20.75 -4.34
CA ASN A 300 14.34 -21.56 -4.25
C ASN A 300 14.59 -23.06 -4.44
N GLU A 301 15.58 -23.46 -5.27
CA GLU A 301 15.98 -24.88 -5.39
C GLU A 301 16.76 -25.39 -4.16
N ALA A 302 17.53 -24.53 -3.48
CA ALA A 302 18.22 -24.87 -2.24
C ALA A 302 17.25 -25.11 -1.06
N LEU A 303 16.09 -24.47 -1.04
CA LEU A 303 15.04 -24.71 -0.03
C LEU A 303 14.24 -26.00 -0.32
N ALA A 304 14.07 -26.37 -1.59
CA ALA A 304 13.37 -27.60 -2.00
C ALA A 304 14.21 -28.88 -1.78
N THR A 305 15.53 -28.77 -1.80
CA THR A 305 16.44 -29.91 -1.62
C THR A 305 16.76 -30.23 -0.15
N SER A 306 16.59 -29.27 0.78
CA SER A 306 16.73 -29.53 2.22
C SER A 306 15.56 -30.30 2.84
N ASP A 307 14.41 -30.35 2.16
CA ASP A 307 13.20 -31.06 2.64
C ASP A 307 13.12 -32.51 2.13
N THR A 308 14.04 -32.93 1.24
CA THR A 308 14.03 -34.28 0.65
C THR A 308 15.12 -35.21 1.21
N THR A 309 16.13 -34.71 1.94
CA THR A 309 17.19 -35.55 2.54
C THR A 309 16.97 -35.92 4.00
N ALA A 310 15.83 -35.57 4.60
CA ALA A 310 15.48 -35.94 5.98
C ALA A 310 14.52 -37.15 6.10
N SER A 311 14.11 -37.76 4.99
CA SER A 311 13.10 -38.84 5.00
C SER A 311 13.64 -40.24 4.69
N ASP A 312 14.94 -40.44 4.47
CA ASP A 312 15.47 -41.76 4.07
C ASP A 312 16.61 -42.27 4.96
N THR A 313 16.37 -42.37 6.27
CA THR A 313 17.21 -43.18 7.16
C THR A 313 16.42 -43.74 8.35
N SER A 314 15.31 -44.45 8.11
CA SER A 314 14.74 -45.37 9.13
C SER A 314 13.64 -46.28 8.58
N ALA A 315 13.92 -47.18 7.64
CA ALA A 315 13.11 -48.40 7.46
C ALA A 315 13.76 -49.36 6.47
N SER A 316 14.56 -50.32 6.95
CA SER A 316 14.54 -51.71 6.45
C SER A 316 15.62 -52.52 7.16
N ASP A 317 15.30 -53.08 8.32
CA ASP A 317 15.67 -54.48 8.55
C ASP A 317 14.78 -55.10 9.64
N ALA A 318 13.68 -55.71 9.20
CA ALA A 318 13.00 -56.73 9.99
C ALA A 318 12.40 -57.78 9.05
N THR A 319 12.91 -59.00 9.23
CA THR A 319 12.30 -60.30 8.95
C THR A 319 12.23 -60.76 7.48
N GLN A 320 13.14 -61.69 7.14
CA GLN A 320 12.72 -62.91 6.46
C GLN A 320 13.49 -64.13 6.96
N THR A 321 12.79 -64.94 7.76
CA THR A 321 13.07 -66.34 8.01
C THR A 321 12.82 -67.16 6.74
N HIS A 322 13.81 -67.92 6.27
CA HIS A 322 13.56 -69.24 5.70
C HIS A 322 14.81 -70.13 5.78
N ALA A 323 14.56 -71.37 6.21
CA ALA A 323 15.52 -72.43 6.50
C ALA A 323 16.16 -73.08 5.25
N VAL A 324 17.09 -73.98 5.56
CA VAL A 324 17.73 -75.04 4.72
C VAL A 324 19.10 -74.64 4.17
N ASP A 325 20.19 -75.12 4.77
CA ASP A 325 20.90 -76.33 4.27
C ASP A 325 22.05 -76.71 5.22
N ALA A 326 22.28 -78.02 5.37
CA ALA A 326 23.35 -78.58 6.19
C ALA A 326 24.60 -78.83 5.34
N PRO A 327 25.84 -78.71 5.87
CA PRO A 327 26.98 -79.37 5.26
C PRO A 327 27.33 -80.66 6.02
N VAL A 328 27.26 -81.76 5.26
CA VAL A 328 27.95 -83.04 5.53
C VAL A 328 29.41 -82.93 5.09
N THR A 329 30.27 -83.79 5.67
CA THR A 329 31.70 -84.10 5.41
C THR A 329 32.71 -83.34 6.27
N ALA A 330 33.75 -83.96 6.85
CA ALA A 330 34.22 -85.34 7.03
C ALA A 330 35.27 -85.29 8.17
N GLU A 331 35.45 -86.33 8.98
CA GLU A 331 36.54 -87.34 8.90
C GLU A 331 36.65 -88.01 10.29
N PRO A 332 37.42 -89.10 10.45
CA PRO A 332 37.34 -90.41 9.79
C PRO A 332 36.79 -91.52 10.72
#